data_AF-A0A8H8NFC6-F1
#
_entry.id   AF-A0A8H8NFC6-F1
#
_cell.length_a   1.000
_cell.length_b   1.000
_cell.length_c   1.000
_cell.angle_alpha   90.00
_cell.angle_beta   90.00
_cell.angle_gamma   90.00
#
_symmetry.space_group_name_H-M   'P 1'
#
loop_
_entity.id
_entity.type
_entity.pdbx_description
1 polymer ?
#
loop_
_entity_poly.entity_id
_entity_poly.type
_entity_poly.pdbx_seq_one_letter_code
_entity_poly.pdbx_strand_id
1 'polypeptide(L)' 'MKVMLKKSTDWEAHMGWIKALASTREELCEIQHEFRGLEQYSAKLSGEVLQDVAWCLEVEGISQNYRRKAKLRVGQK' A
#
# COMPACT_ATOMS: atom_id res chain seq x y z
N MET A 1 -6.99 0.18 -1.21
CA MET A 1 -6.51 0.92 -0.01
C MET A 1 -5.02 1.12 -0.14
N LYS A 2 -4.44 2.18 0.44
CA LYS A 2 -3.00 2.41 0.44
C LYS A 2 -2.38 1.78 1.69
N VAL A 3 -1.32 1.01 1.52
CA VAL A 3 -0.66 0.27 2.59
C VAL A 3 0.83 0.63 2.54
N MET A 4 1.39 0.93 3.70
CA MET A 4 2.80 1.19 3.93
C MET A 4 3.40 -0.09 4.50
N LEU A 5 4.37 -0.64 3.78
CA LEU A 5 5.03 -1.90 4.10
C LEU A 5 6.50 -1.59 4.37
N LYS A 6 7.04 -2.20 5.43
CA LYS A 6 8.45 -2.08 5.74
C LYS A 6 9.27 -2.83 4.70
N LYS A 7 10.39 -2.25 4.29
CA LYS A 7 11.33 -2.86 3.38
C LYS A 7 12.13 -3.93 4.13
N SER A 8 12.00 -5.17 3.70
CA SER A 8 12.85 -6.28 4.16
C SER A 8 14.03 -6.48 3.20
N THR A 9 15.00 -7.30 3.62
CA THR A 9 16.06 -7.80 2.75
C THR A 9 15.52 -8.52 1.50
N ASP A 10 14.39 -9.23 1.66
CA ASP A 10 13.75 -10.04 0.62
C ASP A 10 12.61 -9.30 -0.11
N TRP A 11 12.71 -7.98 -0.22
CA TRP A 11 11.62 -7.15 -0.74
C TRP A 11 11.18 -7.54 -2.16
N GLU A 12 12.09 -7.96 -3.05
CA GLU A 12 11.74 -8.41 -4.40
C GLU A 12 10.87 -9.67 -4.38
N ALA A 13 11.19 -10.61 -3.49
CA ALA A 13 10.39 -11.81 -3.28
C ALA A 13 9.01 -11.47 -2.73
N HIS A 14 8.93 -10.55 -1.76
CA HIS A 14 7.66 -10.05 -1.25
C HIS A 14 6.82 -9.35 -2.32
N MET A 15 7.43 -8.54 -3.19
CA MET A 15 6.72 -7.90 -4.30
C MET A 15 6.21 -8.90 -5.32
N GLY A 16 7.02 -9.91 -5.66
CA GLY A 16 6.62 -11.00 -6.53
C GLY A 16 5.43 -11.78 -5.94
N TRP A 17 5.50 -12.09 -4.65
CA TRP A 17 4.43 -12.77 -3.93
C TRP A 17 3.13 -11.95 -3.87
N ILE A 18 3.18 -10.66 -3.54
CA ILE A 18 1.99 -9.80 -3.50
C ILE A 18 1.33 -9.70 -4.89
N LYS A 19 2.13 -9.54 -5.96
CA LYS A 19 1.62 -9.50 -7.34
C LYS A 19 0.98 -10.82 -7.75
N ALA A 20 1.63 -11.94 -7.41
CA ALA A 20 1.10 -13.27 -7.69
C ALA A 20 -0.22 -13.51 -6.95
N LEU A 21 -0.27 -13.19 -5.65
CA LEU A 21 -1.46 -13.31 -4.82
C LEU A 21 -2.64 -12.50 -5.38
N ALA A 22 -2.40 -11.24 -5.75
CA ALA A 22 -3.43 -10.41 -6.35
C ALA A 22 -3.89 -10.94 -7.71
N SER A 23 -2.96 -11.43 -8.55
CA SER A 23 -3.29 -12.05 -9.83
C SER A 23 -4.10 -13.34 -9.68
N THR A 24 -3.78 -14.18 -8.69
CA THR A 24 -4.51 -15.43 -8.42
C THR A 24 -5.95 -15.17 -7.97
N ARG A 25 -6.19 -14.04 -7.30
CA ARG A 25 -7.51 -13.66 -6.81
C ARG A 25 -8.27 -12.69 -7.73
N GLU A 26 -7.69 -12.36 -8.89
CA GLU A 26 -8.24 -11.35 -9.80
C GLU A 26 -8.48 -9.98 -9.12
N GLU A 27 -7.65 -9.66 -8.14
CA GLU A 27 -7.76 -8.52 -7.24
C GLU A 27 -6.78 -7.39 -7.59
N LEU A 28 -7.10 -6.16 -7.15
CA LEU A 28 -6.26 -5.00 -7.42
C LEU A 28 -4.97 -5.01 -6.59
N CYS A 29 -3.82 -4.97 -7.27
CA CYS A 29 -2.52 -4.66 -6.68
C CYS A 29 -1.73 -3.68 -7.56
N GLU A 30 -1.41 -2.51 -7.01
CA GLU A 30 -0.58 -1.49 -7.66
C GLU A 30 0.49 -1.00 -6.69
N ILE A 31 1.77 -1.26 -6.98
CA ILE A 31 2.89 -0.77 -6.17
C ILE A 31 3.20 0.65 -6.63
N GLN A 32 3.12 1.62 -5.73
CA GLN A 32 3.12 3.03 -6.08
C GLN A 32 4.49 3.71 -5.92
N HIS A 33 5.14 3.54 -4.77
CA HIS A 33 6.33 4.34 -4.45
C HIS A 33 7.21 3.71 -3.38
N GLU A 34 8.54 3.82 -3.53
CA GLU A 34 9.54 3.47 -2.52
C GLU A 34 9.99 4.73 -1.77
N PHE A 35 9.83 4.74 -0.45
CA PHE A 35 10.32 5.78 0.44
C PHE A 35 11.71 5.40 0.96
N ARG A 36 12.75 5.71 0.16
CA ARG A 36 14.15 5.33 0.46
C ARG A 36 14.67 5.83 1.81
N GLY A 37 14.22 6.99 2.28
CA GLY A 37 14.63 7.55 3.58
C GLY A 37 13.93 6.93 4.80
N LEU A 38 12.86 6.15 4.59
CA LEU A 38 12.10 5.50 5.65
C LEU A 38 12.13 3.97 5.54
N GLU A 39 12.89 3.42 4.58
CA GLU A 39 12.91 1.99 4.27
C GLU A 39 11.49 1.41 4.17
N GLN A 40 10.60 2.12 3.48
CA GLN A 40 9.19 1.77 3.34
C GLN A 40 8.79 1.76 1.87
N TYR A 41 7.72 1.04 1.54
CA TYR A 41 7.06 1.17 0.25
C TYR A 41 5.54 1.26 0.39
N SER A 42 4.94 1.98 -0.55
CA SER A 42 3.50 2.13 -0.66
C SER A 42 2.95 1.21 -1.73
N ALA A 43 1.99 0.37 -1.36
CA ALA A 43 1.20 -0.42 -2.28
C ALA A 43 -0.28 -0.08 -2.14
N LYS A 44 -1.00 -0.15 -3.26
CA LYS A 44 -2.45 -0.06 -3.31
C LYS A 44 -3.00 -1.47 -3.49
N LEU A 45 -3.60 -2.00 -2.43
CA LEU A 45 -4.12 -3.37 -2.37
C LEU A 45 -5.64 -3.34 -2.16
N SER A 46 -6.34 -4.37 -2.65
CA SER A 46 -7.72 -4.63 -2.26
C SER A 46 -7.81 -5.11 -0.81
N GLY A 47 -9.04 -5.19 -0.28
CA GLY A 47 -9.28 -5.63 1.10
C GLY A 47 -8.80 -7.06 1.37
N GLU A 48 -9.11 -7.96 0.44
CA GLU A 48 -8.75 -9.37 0.55
C GLU A 48 -7.23 -9.57 0.50
N VAL A 49 -6.56 -8.96 -0.48
CA VAL A 49 -5.10 -9.05 -0.62
C VAL A 49 -4.40 -8.38 0.57
N LEU A 50 -4.92 -7.28 1.11
CA LEU A 50 -4.34 -6.66 2.30
C LEU A 50 -4.33 -7.61 3.49
N GLN A 51 -5.37 -8.42 3.68
CA GLN A 51 -5.47 -9.28 4.85
C GLN A 51 -4.36 -10.33 4.87
N ASP A 52 -4.07 -10.97 3.73
CA ASP A 52 -2.94 -11.90 3.64
C ASP A 52 -1.60 -11.17 3.74
N VAL A 53 -1.49 -9.99 3.12
CA VAL A 53 -0.26 -9.19 3.16
C VAL A 53 0.07 -8.75 4.59
N ALA A 54 -0.93 -8.34 5.36
CA ALA A 54 -0.75 -7.98 6.77
C ALA A 54 -0.42 -9.18 7.66
N TRP A 55 -0.76 -10.40 7.23
CA TRP A 55 -0.40 -11.63 7.94
C TRP A 55 1.06 -12.01 7.68
N CYS A 56 1.53 -11.84 6.45
CA CYS A 56 2.87 -12.28 6.05
C CYS A 56 3.96 -11.21 6.21
N LEU A 57 3.60 -9.92 6.16
CA LEU A 57 4.55 -8.80 6.11
C LEU A 57 4.29 -7.76 7.20
N GLU A 58 5.36 -7.09 7.63
CA GLU A 58 5.28 -5.98 8.57
C GLU A 58 4.62 -4.76 7.90
N VAL A 59 3.38 -4.50 8.27
CA VAL A 59 2.59 -3.34 7.83
C VAL A 59 2.75 -2.21 8.84
N GLU A 60 3.35 -1.11 8.42
CA GLU A 60 3.58 0.06 9.28
C GLU A 60 2.44 1.07 9.21
N GLY A 61 1.57 0.97 8.21
CA GLY A 61 0.40 1.82 8.14
C GLY A 61 -0.59 1.42 7.05
N ILE A 62 -1.88 1.57 7.34
CA ILE A 62 -2.95 1.37 6.37
C ILE A 62 -3.74 2.67 6.28
N SER A 63 -3.80 3.23 5.07
CA SER A 63 -4.61 4.40 4.76
C SER A 63 -5.69 4.01 3.76
N GLN A 64 -6.95 4.05 4.17
CA GLN A 64 -8.05 4.00 3.21
C GLN A 64 -8.03 5.29 2.38
N ASN A 65 -8.21 5.15 1.06
CA ASN A 65 -8.34 6.30 0.17
C ASN A 65 -9.68 6.98 0.44
N TYR A 66 -9.76 7.75 1.51
CA TYR A 66 -10.86 8.68 1.70
C TYR A 66 -10.68 9.78 0.67
N ARG A 67 -11.67 9.94 -0.20
CA ARG A 67 -11.75 11.09 -1.12
C ARG A 67 -11.86 12.34 -0.26
N ARG A 68 -10.72 12.94 0.11
CA ARG A 68 -10.70 14.23 0.80
C ARG A 68 -11.34 15.24 -0.16
N LYS A 69 -12.60 15.59 0.08
CA LYS A 69 -13.15 16.86 -0.43
C LYS A 69 -12.36 17.94 0.29
N ALA A 70 -11.27 18.41 -0.30
CA ALA A 70 -10.59 19.58 0.20
C ALA A 70 -11.58 20.74 0.12
N LYS A 71 -12.24 21.08 1.23
CA LYS A 71 -12.90 22.39 1.37
C LYS A 71 -11.78 23.41 1.53
N LEU A 72 -11.16 23.80 0.41
CA LEU A 72 -10.43 25.06 0.31
C LEU A 72 -11.43 26.16 0.72
N ARG A 73 -11.24 26.75 1.91
CA ARG A 73 -11.88 28.03 2.19
C ARG A 73 -11.08 29.06 1.40
N VAL A 74 -11.59 29.45 0.25
CA VAL A 74 -11.19 30.69 -0.39
C VAL A 74 -11.70 31.81 0.51
N GLY A 75 -10.78 32.37 1.27
CA GLY A 75 -10.98 33.54 2.11
C GLY A 75 -9.62 34.18 2.29
N GLN A 76 -9.25 35.01 1.31
CA GLN A 76 -8.14 35.95 1.41
C GLN A 76 -8.20 36.68 2.75
N LYS A 77 -7.07 36.73 3.46
CA LYS A 77 -6.54 37.92 4.13
C LYS A 77 -5.03 37.76 4.25
#